data_AF-A0A642V9T4-F1
#
_entry.id   AF-A0A642V9T4-F1
#
_cell.length_a   1.000
_cell.length_b   1.000
_cell.length_c   1.000
_cell.angle_alpha   90.00
_cell.angle_beta   90.00
_cell.angle_gamma   90.00
#
_symmetry.space_group_name_H-M   'P 1'
#
loop_
_entity.id
_entity.type
_entity.pdbx_description
1 polymer ?
#
loop_
_entity_poly.entity_id
_entity_poly.type
_entity_poly.pdbx_seq_one_letter_code
_entity_poly.pdbx_strand_id
1 'polypeptide(L)'
;MVFNVLSTTKDGDVLHEKTKRMWLLITLFDVYMTWARAEKSYPPDEVNRYILTLPVLAQYIVFLIYCIVDTATTHITFRYLAKKLVGWNRPNALSTAILISSSSKLFPILMLIWSYDIPIAATAVGWAVSFNSIEVLNTILGCGYTKAIGMTLCAEVAKYFIGSVAISNIILWLRG
;
A
#
# COMPACT_ATOMS: atom_id res chain seq x y z
N MET A 1 -13.43 -20.54 6.14
CA MET A 1 -14.79 -20.72 5.56
C MET A 1 -15.38 -19.45 4.93
N VAL A 2 -15.02 -18.23 5.34
CA VAL A 2 -15.55 -16.97 4.75
C VAL A 2 -15.20 -16.79 3.26
N PHE A 3 -14.02 -17.22 2.82
CA PHE A 3 -13.59 -17.09 1.42
C PHE A 3 -14.30 -18.04 0.43
N ASN A 4 -14.93 -19.12 0.92
CA ASN A 4 -15.71 -20.02 0.05
C ASN A 4 -17.08 -19.43 -0.33
N VAL A 5 -17.53 -18.38 0.36
CA VAL A 5 -18.78 -17.67 0.03
C VAL A 5 -18.53 -16.63 -1.08
N LEU A 6 -17.29 -16.14 -1.23
CA LEU A 6 -16.90 -15.23 -2.31
C LEU A 6 -16.69 -15.95 -3.66
N SER A 7 -16.64 -17.28 -3.67
CA SER A 7 -16.51 -18.08 -4.91
C SER A 7 -17.85 -18.48 -5.53
N THR A 8 -18.95 -18.42 -4.76
CA THR A 8 -20.26 -18.96 -5.14
C THR A 8 -21.26 -17.95 -5.72
N THR A 9 -20.99 -16.64 -5.65
CA THR A 9 -21.95 -15.66 -6.19
C THR A 9 -21.82 -15.60 -7.71
N LYS A 10 -22.90 -15.97 -8.39
CA LYS A 10 -23.10 -15.98 -9.85
C LYS A 10 -23.03 -14.60 -10.53
N ASP A 11 -22.84 -13.54 -9.76
CA ASP A 11 -22.60 -12.20 -10.28
C ASP A 11 -21.17 -12.09 -10.76
N GLY A 12 -20.97 -11.44 -11.91
CA GLY A 12 -19.64 -11.18 -12.47
C GLY A 12 -18.70 -10.54 -11.43
N ASP A 13 -17.41 -10.50 -11.74
CA ASP A 13 -16.35 -9.93 -10.89
C ASP A 13 -16.58 -8.43 -10.65
N VAL A 14 -17.57 -8.05 -9.82
CA VAL A 14 -18.03 -6.68 -9.56
C VAL A 14 -17.62 -6.30 -8.15
N LEU A 15 -17.02 -5.11 -8.01
CA LEU A 15 -16.63 -4.59 -6.70
C LEU A 15 -17.86 -4.15 -5.90
N HIS A 16 -18.05 -4.77 -4.74
CA HIS A 16 -19.12 -4.42 -3.81
C HIS A 16 -18.95 -2.99 -3.30
N GLU A 17 -20.05 -2.26 -3.07
CA GLU A 17 -20.01 -0.87 -2.61
C GLU A 17 -19.25 -0.69 -1.28
N LYS A 18 -19.37 -1.67 -0.37
CA LYS A 18 -18.65 -1.70 0.90
C LYS A 18 -17.14 -1.77 0.70
N THR A 19 -16.67 -2.50 -0.31
CA THR A 19 -15.25 -2.54 -0.70
C THR A 19 -14.77 -1.18 -1.17
N LYS A 20 -15.58 -0.44 -1.95
CA LYS A 20 -15.22 0.92 -2.38
C LYS A 20 -15.08 1.88 -1.20
N ARG A 21 -16.01 1.80 -0.23
CA ARG A 21 -15.94 2.59 1.01
C ARG A 21 -14.70 2.23 1.84
N MET A 22 -14.37 0.94 1.94
CA MET A 22 -13.17 0.47 2.64
C MET A 22 -11.88 0.93 1.95
N TRP A 23 -11.86 0.92 0.62
CA TRP A 23 -10.73 1.44 -0.16
C TRP A 23 -10.46 2.91 0.17
N LEU A 24 -11.51 3.73 0.14
CA LEU A 24 -11.42 5.15 0.47
C LEU A 24 -10.91 5.36 1.90
N LEU A 25 -11.41 4.60 2.87
CA LEU A 25 -10.99 4.71 4.27
C LEU A 25 -9.51 4.38 4.44
N ILE A 26 -9.04 3.26 3.87
CA ILE A 26 -7.63 2.85 3.95
C ILE A 26 -6.73 3.91 3.29
N THR A 27 -7.10 4.40 2.11
CA THR A 27 -6.36 5.45 1.41
C THR A 27 -6.28 6.72 2.25
N LEU A 28 -7.38 7.15 2.89
CA LEU A 28 -7.39 8.36 3.71
C LEU A 28 -6.48 8.23 4.94
N PHE A 29 -6.51 7.06 5.60
CA PHE A 29 -5.59 6.79 6.70
C PHE A 29 -4.13 6.73 6.25
N ASP A 30 -3.86 6.17 5.07
CA ASP A 30 -2.50 6.07 4.54
C ASP A 30 -1.93 7.47 4.21
N VAL A 31 -2.76 8.37 3.67
CA VAL A 31 -2.42 9.78 3.47
C VAL A 31 -2.05 10.45 4.80
N TYR A 32 -2.87 10.25 5.83
CA TYR A 32 -2.60 10.80 7.15
C TYR A 32 -1.28 10.28 7.74
N MET A 33 -1.06 8.97 7.68
CA MET A 33 0.17 8.35 8.20
C MET A 33 1.41 8.80 7.44
N THR A 34 1.31 8.96 6.12
CA THR A 34 2.43 9.41 5.28
C THR A 34 2.78 10.86 5.56
N TRP A 35 1.78 11.74 5.67
CA TRP A 35 1.98 13.13 6.07
C TRP A 35 2.59 13.26 7.47
N ALA A 36 2.05 12.53 8.45
CA ALA A 36 2.53 12.59 9.83
C ALA A 36 3.95 12.01 9.99
N ARG A 37 4.34 11.02 9.18
CA ARG A 37 5.73 10.56 9.09
C ARG A 37 6.62 11.66 8.51
N ALA A 38 6.22 12.29 7.41
CA ALA A 38 7.01 13.35 6.78
C ALA A 38 7.26 14.55 7.71
N GLU A 39 6.27 14.91 8.54
CA GLU A 39 6.41 15.98 9.55
C GLU A 39 7.38 15.59 10.69
N LYS A 40 7.35 14.34 11.14
CA LYS A 40 8.21 13.84 12.22
C LYS A 40 9.62 13.43 11.77
N SER A 41 9.85 13.25 10.47
CA SER A 41 11.16 12.85 9.93
C SER A 41 12.22 13.93 10.17
N TYR A 42 13.24 13.61 10.98
CA TYR A 42 14.38 14.48 11.24
C TYR A 42 15.72 13.76 11.02
N PRO A 43 16.65 14.30 10.19
CA PRO A 43 16.51 15.51 9.39
C PRO A 43 15.49 15.31 8.23
N PRO A 44 14.72 16.35 7.84
CA PRO A 44 13.75 16.24 6.77
C PRO A 44 14.45 16.15 5.41
N ASP A 45 14.05 15.16 4.61
CA ASP A 45 14.45 15.02 3.20
C ASP A 45 14.16 16.31 2.42
N GLU A 46 14.95 16.63 1.40
CA GLU A 46 14.77 17.88 0.63
C GLU A 46 13.36 18.00 0.02
N VAL A 47 12.82 16.88 -0.48
CA VAL A 47 11.46 16.82 -1.04
C VAL A 47 10.41 17.06 0.05
N ASN A 48 10.53 16.40 1.21
CA ASN A 48 9.60 16.57 2.32
C ASN A 48 9.65 18.01 2.86
N ARG A 49 10.84 18.61 2.94
CA ARG A 49 11.02 20.02 3.32
C ARG A 49 10.27 20.94 2.37
N TYR A 50 10.41 20.73 1.05
CA TYR A 50 9.69 21.54 0.08
C TYR A 50 8.17 21.35 0.20
N ILE A 51 7.69 20.11 0.26
CA ILE A 51 6.25 19.83 0.37
C ILE A 51 5.66 20.50 1.61
N LEU A 52 6.35 20.45 2.76
CA LEU A 52 5.89 21.06 4.01
C LEU A 52 5.88 22.60 4.01
N THR A 53 6.49 23.26 3.01
CA THR A 53 6.38 24.73 2.83
C THR A 53 5.17 25.15 2.01
N LEU A 54 4.53 24.22 1.28
CA LEU A 54 3.32 24.49 0.48
C LEU A 54 2.11 24.77 1.38
N PRO A 55 1.07 25.47 0.89
CA PRO A 55 -0.16 25.64 1.65
C PRO A 55 -0.78 24.28 2.00
N VAL A 56 -1.38 24.18 3.18
CA VAL A 56 -1.87 22.92 3.78
C VAL A 56 -2.67 22.07 2.79
N LEU A 57 -3.58 22.67 2.03
CA LEU A 57 -4.40 21.96 1.04
C LEU A 57 -3.56 21.35 -0.10
N ALA A 58 -2.52 22.05 -0.57
CA ALA A 58 -1.60 21.53 -1.57
C ALA A 58 -0.75 20.36 -1.02
N GLN A 59 -0.34 20.43 0.26
CA GLN A 59 0.36 19.31 0.91
C GLN A 59 -0.49 18.04 0.86
N TYR A 60 -1.75 18.13 1.30
CA TYR A 60 -2.66 16.99 1.31
C TYR A 60 -2.95 16.44 -0.08
N ILE A 61 -3.07 17.29 -1.11
CA ILE A 61 -3.25 16.83 -2.50
C ILE A 61 -2.04 16.03 -2.99
N VAL A 62 -0.82 16.50 -2.70
CA VAL A 62 0.41 15.79 -3.07
C VAL A 62 0.49 14.42 -2.39
N PHE A 63 0.25 14.35 -1.07
CA PHE A 63 0.25 13.08 -0.34
C PHE A 63 -0.89 12.15 -0.78
N LEU A 64 -2.05 12.69 -1.15
CA LEU A 64 -3.17 11.94 -1.71
C LEU A 64 -2.79 11.29 -3.04
N ILE A 65 -2.18 12.05 -3.95
CA ILE A 65 -1.72 11.51 -5.25
C ILE A 65 -0.68 10.42 -5.00
N TYR A 66 0.28 10.66 -4.11
CA TYR A 66 1.31 9.68 -3.75
C TYR A 66 0.68 8.36 -3.26
N CYS A 67 -0.27 8.42 -2.32
CA CYS A 67 -0.92 7.22 -1.77
C CYS A 67 -1.78 6.48 -2.80
N ILE A 68 -2.47 7.20 -3.69
CA ILE A 68 -3.22 6.59 -4.79
C ILE A 68 -2.27 5.85 -5.74
N VAL A 69 -1.14 6.46 -6.10
CA VAL A 69 -0.14 5.85 -6.99
C VAL A 69 0.50 4.62 -6.34
N ASP A 70 0.86 4.68 -5.05
CA ASP A 70 1.41 3.53 -4.30
C ASP A 70 0.43 2.35 -4.26
N THR A 71 -0.84 2.66 -3.93
CA THR A 71 -1.91 1.67 -3.87
C THR A 71 -2.17 1.07 -5.26
N ALA A 72 -2.28 1.90 -6.29
CA ALA A 72 -2.48 1.45 -7.67
C ALA A 72 -1.34 0.57 -8.14
N THR A 73 -0.09 0.95 -7.89
CA THR A 73 1.11 0.16 -8.23
C THR A 73 1.05 -1.21 -7.60
N THR A 74 0.73 -1.27 -6.29
CA THR A 74 0.64 -2.54 -5.57
C THR A 74 -0.43 -3.45 -6.16
N HIS A 75 -1.64 -2.92 -6.39
CA HIS A 75 -2.73 -3.70 -6.96
C HIS A 75 -2.47 -4.13 -8.40
N ILE A 76 -1.90 -3.26 -9.25
CA ILE A 76 -1.56 -3.57 -10.64
C ILE A 76 -0.50 -4.67 -10.69
N THR A 77 0.56 -4.55 -9.88
CA THR A 77 1.63 -5.55 -9.83
C THR A 77 1.10 -6.91 -9.37
N PHE A 78 0.32 -6.96 -8.29
CA PHE A 78 -0.26 -8.22 -7.83
C PHE A 78 -1.23 -8.84 -8.84
N ARG A 79 -2.09 -8.04 -9.49
CA ARG A 79 -2.99 -8.53 -10.55
C ARG A 79 -2.21 -9.07 -11.74
N TYR A 80 -1.20 -8.33 -12.20
CA TYR A 80 -0.37 -8.73 -13.34
C TYR A 80 0.38 -10.04 -13.03
N LEU A 81 1.01 -10.13 -11.86
CA LEU A 81 1.75 -11.32 -11.46
C LEU A 81 0.84 -12.50 -11.15
N ALA A 82 -0.33 -12.30 -10.53
CA ALA A 82 -1.29 -13.38 -10.29
C ALA A 82 -1.80 -13.98 -11.60
N LYS A 83 -2.07 -13.14 -12.61
CA LYS A 83 -2.47 -13.61 -13.94
C LYS A 83 -1.32 -14.34 -14.63
N LYS A 84 -0.10 -13.80 -14.59
CA LYS A 84 1.06 -14.36 -15.31
C LYS A 84 1.62 -15.63 -14.68
N LEU A 85 1.69 -15.70 -13.34
CA LEU A 85 2.35 -16.80 -12.61
C LEU A 85 1.40 -17.92 -12.20
N VAL A 86 0.12 -17.61 -12.00
CA VAL A 86 -0.89 -18.54 -11.47
C VAL A 86 -2.07 -18.74 -12.42
N GLY A 87 -2.24 -17.89 -13.43
CA GLY A 87 -3.40 -17.95 -14.34
C GLY A 87 -4.70 -17.49 -13.69
N TRP A 88 -4.62 -16.67 -12.62
CA TRP A 88 -5.79 -16.25 -11.88
C TRP A 88 -6.68 -15.29 -12.69
N ASN A 89 -7.95 -15.65 -12.86
CA ASN A 89 -8.89 -14.94 -13.74
C ASN A 89 -9.89 -14.01 -13.01
N ARG A 90 -9.81 -13.89 -11.67
CA ARG A 90 -10.72 -13.04 -10.86
C ARG A 90 -9.97 -11.90 -10.16
N PRO A 91 -9.61 -10.81 -10.88
CA PRO A 91 -8.80 -9.73 -10.33
C PRO A 91 -9.47 -8.93 -9.20
N ASN A 92 -10.80 -8.80 -9.18
CA ASN A 92 -11.47 -8.02 -8.13
C ASN A 92 -11.54 -8.79 -6.81
N ALA A 93 -11.74 -10.11 -6.82
CA ALA A 93 -11.60 -10.95 -5.62
C ALA A 93 -10.18 -10.90 -5.03
N LEU A 94 -9.14 -10.90 -5.87
CA LEU A 94 -7.77 -10.71 -5.42
C LEU A 94 -7.58 -9.32 -4.79
N SER A 95 -8.16 -8.29 -5.41
CA SER A 95 -8.01 -6.91 -4.95
C SER A 95 -8.74 -6.64 -3.66
N THR A 96 -9.94 -7.19 -3.48
CA THR A 96 -10.69 -7.04 -2.23
C THR A 96 -9.91 -7.63 -1.06
N ALA A 97 -9.24 -8.75 -1.27
CA ALA A 97 -8.47 -9.37 -0.21
C ALA A 97 -7.13 -8.68 0.08
N ILE A 98 -6.41 -8.24 -0.96
CA ILE A 98 -5.22 -7.40 -0.78
C ILE A 98 -5.58 -6.09 -0.06
N LEU A 99 -6.76 -5.54 -0.36
CA LEU A 99 -7.28 -4.36 0.31
C LEU A 99 -7.59 -4.64 1.78
N ILE A 100 -8.24 -5.76 2.10
CA ILE A 100 -8.46 -6.17 3.50
C ILE A 100 -7.13 -6.38 4.23
N SER A 101 -6.15 -7.02 3.58
CA SER A 101 -4.78 -7.17 4.09
C SER A 101 -4.09 -5.82 4.35
N SER A 102 -4.31 -4.84 3.47
CA SER A 102 -3.70 -3.51 3.61
C SER A 102 -4.18 -2.74 4.85
N SER A 103 -5.27 -3.16 5.51
CA SER A 103 -5.65 -2.60 6.82
C SER A 103 -4.57 -2.79 7.89
N SER A 104 -3.73 -3.82 7.79
CA SER A 104 -2.60 -4.03 8.71
C SER A 104 -1.52 -2.96 8.57
N LYS A 105 -1.42 -2.28 7.42
CA LYS A 105 -0.52 -1.11 7.24
C LYS A 105 -0.88 0.05 8.16
N LEU A 106 -2.08 0.02 8.76
CA LEU A 106 -2.56 1.02 9.70
C LEU A 106 -2.12 0.75 11.13
N PHE A 107 -1.62 -0.44 11.47
CA PHE A 107 -1.15 -0.74 12.84
C PHE A 107 -0.13 0.27 13.40
N PRO A 108 0.81 0.83 12.59
CA PRO A 108 1.67 1.91 13.04
C PRO A 108 0.94 3.17 13.51
N ILE A 109 -0.37 3.35 13.28
CA ILE A 109 -1.13 4.49 13.82
C ILE A 109 -1.12 4.52 15.36
N LEU A 110 -1.12 3.34 16.00
CA LEU A 110 -1.02 3.25 17.46
C LEU A 110 0.35 3.73 17.95
N MET A 111 1.41 3.39 17.22
CA MET A 111 2.76 3.89 17.48
C MET A 111 2.88 5.39 17.17
N LEU A 112 2.02 5.95 16.32
CA LEU A 112 2.03 7.38 16.01
C LEU A 112 1.31 8.21 17.09
N ILE A 113 0.22 7.68 17.64
CA ILE A 113 -0.60 8.33 18.68
C ILE A 113 0.08 8.25 20.05
N TRP A 114 0.73 7.13 20.36
CA TRP A 114 1.43 6.94 21.63
C TRP A 114 2.93 7.13 21.40
N SER A 115 3.60 7.93 22.24
CA SER A 115 5.03 8.27 22.16
C SER A 115 6.00 7.09 22.47
N TYR A 116 5.79 5.92 21.90
CA TYR A 116 6.60 4.71 22.04
C TYR A 116 7.46 4.68 20.79
N ASP A 117 8.38 5.64 20.66
CA ASP A 117 9.35 5.65 19.56
C ASP A 117 10.44 4.61 19.81
N ILE A 118 10.04 3.35 19.94
CA ILE A 118 10.94 2.21 20.02
C ILE A 118 11.21 1.78 18.57
N PRO A 119 12.41 2.01 18.01
CA PRO A 119 12.70 1.70 16.61
C PRO A 119 12.56 0.19 16.30
N ILE A 120 12.76 -0.66 17.32
CA ILE A 120 12.56 -2.10 17.24
C ILE A 120 11.08 -2.44 16.98
N ALA A 121 10.15 -1.70 17.58
CA ALA A 121 8.72 -1.92 17.36
C ALA A 121 8.30 -1.49 15.94
N ALA A 122 8.76 -0.32 15.47
CA ALA A 122 8.48 0.14 14.10
C ALA A 122 8.94 -0.87 13.05
N THR A 123 10.18 -1.34 13.17
CA THR A 123 10.73 -2.32 12.23
C THR A 123 9.97 -3.65 12.30
N ALA A 124 9.68 -4.16 13.51
CA ALA A 124 8.91 -5.38 13.69
C ALA A 124 7.49 -5.31 13.07
N VAL A 125 6.80 -4.17 13.23
CA VAL A 125 5.50 -3.95 12.59
C VAL A 125 5.64 -3.93 11.06
N GLY A 126 6.70 -3.31 10.54
CA GLY A 126 7.02 -3.35 9.10
C GLY A 126 7.14 -4.79 8.58
N TRP A 127 7.92 -5.64 9.25
CA TRP A 127 8.04 -7.06 8.92
C TRP A 127 6.70 -7.80 9.00
N ALA A 128 5.92 -7.55 10.05
CA ALA A 128 4.62 -8.20 10.24
C ALA A 128 3.64 -7.88 9.09
N VAL A 129 3.63 -6.63 8.62
CA VAL A 129 2.79 -6.20 7.48
C VAL A 129 3.24 -6.85 6.17
N SER A 130 4.55 -6.99 5.95
CA SER A 130 5.08 -7.71 4.78
C SER A 130 4.68 -9.19 4.81
N PHE A 131 4.77 -9.86 5.97
CA PHE A 131 4.33 -11.25 6.12
C PHE A 131 2.81 -11.40 5.96
N ASN A 132 2.01 -10.45 6.46
CA ASN A 132 0.56 -10.43 6.25
C ASN A 132 0.21 -10.45 4.75
N SER A 133 0.94 -9.67 3.94
CA SER A 133 0.73 -9.61 2.50
C SER A 133 1.11 -10.94 1.80
N ILE A 134 2.20 -11.58 2.23
CA ILE A 134 2.62 -12.89 1.71
C ILE A 134 1.58 -13.97 2.02
N GLU A 135 1.08 -14.00 3.25
CA GLU A 135 0.10 -14.99 3.70
C GLU A 135 -1.22 -14.86 2.94
N VAL A 136 -1.67 -13.63 2.69
CA VAL A 136 -2.89 -13.35 1.94
C VAL A 136 -2.77 -13.82 0.50
N LEU A 137 -1.62 -13.58 -0.16
CA LEU A 137 -1.37 -14.08 -1.51
C LEU A 137 -1.36 -15.60 -1.55
N ASN A 138 -0.65 -16.25 -0.62
CA ASN A 138 -0.58 -17.70 -0.55
C ASN A 138 -1.95 -18.34 -0.30
N THR A 139 -2.74 -17.77 0.61
CA THR A 139 -4.08 -18.26 0.95
C THR A 139 -5.06 -18.17 -0.21
N ILE A 140 -5.00 -17.10 -1.01
CA ILE A 140 -5.98 -16.85 -2.07
C ILE A 140 -5.61 -17.51 -3.38
N LEU A 141 -4.32 -17.42 -3.73
CA LEU A 141 -3.84 -17.94 -5.00
C LEU A 141 -3.44 -19.42 -4.90
N GLY A 142 -3.27 -19.96 -3.68
CA GLY A 142 -2.80 -21.34 -3.46
C GLY A 142 -1.44 -21.60 -4.12
N CYS A 143 -0.64 -20.55 -4.35
CA CYS A 143 0.52 -20.59 -5.23
C CYS A 143 1.82 -21.06 -4.53
N GLY A 144 1.77 -21.25 -3.21
CA GLY A 144 2.92 -21.56 -2.37
C GLY A 144 3.69 -20.30 -1.96
N TYR A 145 4.44 -20.41 -0.87
CA TYR A 145 5.21 -19.29 -0.30
C TYR A 145 6.26 -18.73 -1.25
N THR A 146 6.89 -19.55 -2.09
CA THR A 146 7.95 -19.10 -3.01
C THR A 146 7.42 -18.08 -4.03
N LYS A 147 6.28 -18.38 -4.65
CA LYS A 147 5.63 -17.46 -5.61
C LYS A 147 5.07 -16.24 -4.89
N ALA A 148 4.45 -16.42 -3.72
CA ALA A 148 3.91 -15.31 -2.93
C ALA A 148 4.99 -14.31 -2.49
N ILE A 149 6.14 -14.80 -2.00
CA ILE A 149 7.31 -13.97 -1.67
C ILE A 149 7.82 -13.24 -2.91
N GLY A 150 8.00 -13.94 -4.03
CA GLY A 150 8.43 -13.33 -5.28
C GLY A 150 7.49 -12.21 -5.74
N MET A 151 6.17 -12.41 -5.61
CA MET A 151 5.18 -11.39 -5.95
C MET A 151 5.27 -10.16 -5.05
N THR A 152 5.42 -10.33 -3.75
CA THR A 152 5.58 -9.23 -2.79
C THR A 152 6.86 -8.46 -3.05
N LEU A 153 7.98 -9.16 -3.29
CA LEU A 153 9.25 -8.51 -3.62
C LEU A 153 9.15 -7.69 -4.91
N CYS A 154 8.54 -8.24 -5.96
CA CYS A 154 8.33 -7.48 -7.20
C CYS A 154 7.45 -6.24 -6.99
N ALA A 155 6.44 -6.30 -6.12
CA ALA A 155 5.60 -5.15 -5.80
C ALA A 155 6.39 -4.06 -5.04
N GLU A 156 7.22 -4.44 -4.06
CA GLU A 156 8.08 -3.49 -3.34
C GLU A 156 9.13 -2.84 -4.27
N VAL A 157 9.75 -3.62 -5.16
CA VAL A 157 10.70 -3.08 -6.16
C VAL A 157 10.01 -2.11 -7.12
N ALA A 158 8.80 -2.43 -7.59
CA ALA A 158 8.03 -1.55 -8.47
C ALA A 158 7.69 -0.22 -7.78
N LYS A 159 7.27 -0.26 -6.51
CA LYS A 159 7.01 0.95 -5.72
C LYS A 159 8.26 1.78 -5.52
N TYR A 160 9.37 1.15 -5.14
CA TYR A 160 10.66 1.85 -4.98
C TYR A 160 11.08 2.55 -6.28
N PHE A 161 10.94 1.87 -7.42
CA PHE A 161 11.28 2.45 -8.72
C PHE A 161 10.42 3.68 -9.05
N ILE A 162 9.09 3.57 -8.87
CA ILE A 162 8.17 4.70 -9.11
C ILE A 162 8.44 5.86 -8.16
N GLY A 163 8.69 5.57 -6.88
CA GLY A 163 9.06 6.56 -5.88
C GLY A 163 10.38 7.27 -6.22
N SER A 164 11.41 6.51 -6.61
CA SER A 164 12.71 7.07 -7.01
C SER A 164 12.58 7.98 -8.24
N VAL A 165 11.79 7.59 -9.24
CA VAL A 165 11.54 8.42 -10.43
C VAL A 165 10.81 9.70 -10.05
N ALA A 166 9.76 9.60 -9.21
CA ALA A 166 9.01 10.76 -8.74
C ALA A 166 9.91 11.75 -7.97
N ILE A 167 10.74 11.24 -7.05
CA ILE A 167 11.71 12.04 -6.29
C ILE A 167 12.70 12.73 -7.23
N SER A 168 13.27 12.02 -8.21
CA SER A 168 14.23 12.62 -9.13
C SER A 168 13.63 13.77 -9.95
N ASN A 169 12.39 13.62 -10.42
CA ASN A 169 11.70 14.67 -11.18
C ASN A 169 11.40 15.89 -10.32
N ILE A 170 10.99 15.69 -9.06
CA ILE A 170 10.74 16.78 -8.12
C ILE A 170 12.05 17.52 -7.81
N ILE A 171 13.15 16.81 -7.52
CA ILE A 171 14.45 17.43 -7.25
C ILE A 171 14.96 18.22 -8.46
N LEU A 172 14.79 17.68 -9.67
CA LEU A 172 15.16 18.39 -10.90
C LEU A 172 14.35 19.69 -11.07
N TRP A 173 13.05 19.65 -10.79
CA TRP A 173 12.19 20.84 -10.83
C TRP A 173 12.54 21.87 -9.75
N LEU A 174 13.04 21.43 -8.58
CA LEU A 174 13.49 22.34 -7.51
C LEU A 174 14.83 23.01 -7.80
N ARG A 175 15.65 22.45 -8.70
CA ARG A 175 16.99 22.94 -9.04
C ARG A 175 17.04 23.80 -10.30
N GLY A 176 15.96 23.87 -11.08
CA GLY A 176 15.83 24.69 -12.29
C GLY A 176 15.09 25.97 -12.00
#